data_AF-A0A9P8F348-F1
#
_entry.id   AF-A0A9P8F348-F1
#
_cell.length_a   1.000
_cell.length_b   1.000
_cell.length_c   1.000
_cell.angle_alpha   90.00
_cell.angle_beta   90.00
_cell.angle_gamma   90.00
#
_symmetry.space_group_name_H-M   'P 1'
#
loop_
_entity.id
_entity.type
_entity.pdbx_description
1 polymer ?
#
loop_
_entity_poly.entity_id
_entity_poly.type
_entity_poly.pdbx_seq_one_letter_code
_entity_poly.pdbx_strand_id
1 'polypeptide(L)'
;MAGRQNTRSSHDGARSTRTSKRYSMTALYLSMNANPRELEIEDDLARAQKVLRDLKSKISSQSKKNFVLEKDVRYLDSRIALLVQNRMALEERNEVADHLDESDELTEGAFPNDDKTQKYGNLLFLLQSEPKHIAHLCRLVTLAEIDQLLQTVMFTIYGNQYESREEHLLLTMFQSVLTYQFDNTPDYSSLLRANTPVSRMMTTYTRRGPGQGYLKTVLSEQINYVTSKLRDVDLEINPLKVYETMMSERASIRGSTSSLPPGGITAEEAAANPQVQAIISRRVGQLIQLANYFLDTIVDGMDETPYGIRWICKQIRSLSRRKYP
;
A
#
# COMPACT_ATOMS: atom_id res chain seq x y z
N MET A 1 -39.45 -3.21 32.42
CA MET A 1 -39.94 -4.61 32.42
C MET A 1 -41.20 -4.71 31.57
N ALA A 2 -41.09 -5.29 30.38
CA ALA A 2 -42.19 -5.87 29.61
C ALA A 2 -41.55 -6.64 28.46
N GLY A 3 -41.37 -7.95 28.64
CA GLY A 3 -40.73 -8.84 27.67
C GLY A 3 -41.63 -9.08 26.47
N ARG A 4 -41.07 -8.95 25.26
CA ARG A 4 -41.72 -9.44 24.04
C ARG A 4 -41.19 -10.83 23.71
N GLN A 5 -42.13 -11.77 23.70
CA GLN A 5 -41.95 -13.20 23.46
C GLN A 5 -41.49 -13.50 22.03
N ASN A 6 -40.51 -14.40 21.93
CA ASN A 6 -40.13 -15.11 20.72
C ASN A 6 -41.27 -16.03 20.27
N THR A 7 -41.80 -15.81 19.06
CA THR A 7 -42.62 -16.80 18.36
C THR A 7 -41.71 -17.75 17.58
N ARG A 8 -41.41 -18.91 18.18
CA ARG A 8 -40.94 -20.10 17.47
C ARG A 8 -42.15 -20.75 16.79
N SER A 9 -42.16 -20.82 15.46
CA SER A 9 -43.02 -21.75 14.72
C SER A 9 -42.17 -22.86 14.10
N SER A 10 -42.33 -24.05 14.67
CA SER A 10 -41.79 -25.31 14.18
C SER A 10 -42.73 -25.84 13.08
N HIS A 11 -42.24 -26.03 11.87
CA HIS A 11 -42.86 -26.98 10.95
C HIS A 11 -41.79 -27.67 10.10
N ASP A 12 -41.38 -28.85 10.57
CA ASP A 12 -40.72 -29.88 9.78
C ASP A 12 -41.76 -30.56 8.86
N GLY A 13 -41.33 -30.95 7.65
CA GLY A 13 -42.08 -31.93 6.85
C GLY A 13 -41.98 -31.83 5.33
N ALA A 14 -40.88 -32.35 4.76
CA ALA A 14 -40.77 -32.94 3.42
C ALA A 14 -40.86 -32.04 2.16
N ARG A 15 -39.69 -31.52 1.73
CA ARG A 15 -39.42 -31.22 0.31
C ARG A 15 -38.45 -32.26 -0.26
N SER A 16 -38.97 -33.08 -1.18
CA SER A 16 -38.21 -34.06 -1.96
C SER A 16 -37.17 -33.37 -2.85
N THR A 17 -35.88 -33.54 -2.55
CA THR A 17 -34.75 -33.16 -3.41
C THR A 17 -34.26 -34.38 -4.17
N ARG A 18 -34.84 -34.64 -5.35
CA ARG A 18 -34.26 -35.58 -6.32
C ARG A 18 -33.02 -34.94 -6.94
N THR A 19 -31.85 -35.24 -6.38
CA THR A 19 -30.54 -34.98 -7.00
C THR A 19 -30.32 -35.98 -8.14
N SER A 20 -30.33 -35.49 -9.38
CA SER A 20 -30.01 -36.28 -10.56
C SER A 20 -28.49 -36.56 -10.59
N LYS A 21 -28.08 -37.78 -10.23
CA LYS A 21 -26.70 -38.27 -10.41
C LYS A 21 -26.51 -38.71 -11.86
N ARG A 22 -26.23 -37.79 -12.78
CA ARG A 22 -25.59 -38.14 -14.05
C ARG A 22 -24.09 -38.06 -13.88
N TYR A 23 -23.47 -39.18 -13.52
CA TYR A 23 -22.02 -39.32 -13.65
C TYR A 23 -21.67 -39.25 -15.14
N SER A 24 -20.76 -38.35 -15.50
CA SER A 24 -20.23 -38.26 -16.85
C SER A 24 -19.49 -39.55 -17.19
N MET A 25 -19.90 -40.25 -18.26
CA MET A 25 -19.19 -41.43 -18.79
C MET A 25 -17.71 -41.13 -19.08
N THR A 26 -17.37 -39.88 -19.40
CA THR A 26 -15.99 -39.41 -19.58
C THR A 26 -15.19 -39.45 -18.28
N ALA A 27 -15.79 -39.08 -17.14
CA ALA A 27 -15.14 -39.14 -15.83
C ALA A 27 -14.88 -40.59 -15.40
N LEU A 28 -15.79 -41.51 -15.75
CA LEU A 28 -15.63 -42.94 -15.47
C LEU A 28 -14.51 -43.56 -16.32
N TYR A 29 -14.41 -43.18 -17.60
CA TYR A 29 -13.37 -43.67 -18.52
C TYR A 29 -11.96 -43.17 -18.16
N LEU A 30 -11.84 -41.91 -17.68
CA LEU A 30 -10.58 -41.38 -17.17
C LEU A 30 -10.14 -42.10 -15.88
N SER A 31 -11.07 -42.41 -14.96
CA SER A 31 -10.75 -43.12 -13.72
C SER A 31 -10.28 -44.57 -13.90
N MET A 32 -10.61 -45.19 -15.04
CA MET A 32 -10.20 -46.56 -15.35
C MET A 32 -8.81 -46.65 -16.02
N ASN A 33 -8.32 -45.54 -16.58
CA ASN A 33 -7.04 -45.48 -17.32
C ASN A 33 -5.98 -44.60 -16.64
N ALA A 34 -6.31 -43.89 -15.56
CA ALA A 34 -5.37 -43.08 -14.82
C ALA A 34 -4.45 -43.96 -13.96
N ASN A 35 -3.14 -43.73 -14.05
CA ASN A 35 -2.19 -44.42 -13.19
C ASN A 35 -2.50 -44.08 -11.71
N PRO A 36 -2.36 -45.02 -10.76
CA PRO A 36 -2.62 -44.74 -9.33
C PRO A 36 -1.76 -43.59 -8.78
N ARG A 37 -0.55 -43.38 -9.33
CA ARG A 37 0.29 -42.21 -9.03
C ARG A 37 -0.29 -40.89 -9.56
N GLU A 38 -0.96 -40.89 -10.71
CA GLU A 38 -1.60 -39.68 -11.25
C GLU A 38 -2.83 -39.29 -10.42
N LEU A 39 -3.60 -40.27 -9.95
CA LEU A 39 -4.72 -40.05 -9.03
C LEU A 39 -4.27 -39.49 -7.67
N GLU A 40 -3.17 -39.99 -7.12
CA GLU A 40 -2.58 -39.44 -5.87
C GLU A 40 -2.05 -38.02 -6.06
N ILE A 41 -1.39 -37.73 -7.19
CA ILE A 41 -0.92 -36.37 -7.53
C ILE A 41 -2.10 -35.41 -7.73
N GLU A 42 -3.18 -35.84 -8.39
CA GLU A 42 -4.40 -35.03 -8.54
C GLU A 42 -5.07 -34.74 -7.19
N ASP A 43 -5.12 -35.72 -6.28
CA ASP A 43 -5.69 -35.58 -4.95
C ASP A 43 -4.83 -34.66 -4.04
N ASP A 44 -3.50 -34.78 -4.10
CA ASP A 44 -2.58 -33.86 -3.43
C ASP A 44 -2.65 -32.44 -3.99
N LEU A 45 -2.75 -32.30 -5.31
CA LEU A 45 -2.94 -31.01 -5.97
C LEU A 45 -4.28 -30.38 -5.55
N ALA A 46 -5.36 -31.16 -5.50
CA ALA A 46 -6.67 -30.69 -5.05
C ALA A 46 -6.65 -30.26 -3.59
N ARG A 47 -5.98 -31.02 -2.71
CA ARG A 47 -5.75 -30.63 -1.31
C ARG A 47 -4.98 -29.33 -1.20
N ALA A 48 -3.87 -29.19 -1.92
CA ALA A 48 -3.04 -27.99 -1.92
C ALA A 48 -3.82 -26.77 -2.44
N GLN A 49 -4.61 -26.93 -3.51
CA GLN A 49 -5.46 -25.87 -4.04
C GLN A 49 -6.54 -25.43 -3.05
N LYS A 50 -7.16 -26.38 -2.32
CA LYS A 50 -8.14 -26.07 -1.28
C LYS A 50 -7.52 -25.27 -0.15
N VAL A 51 -6.37 -25.72 0.36
CA VAL A 51 -5.62 -25.00 1.42
C VAL A 51 -5.22 -23.61 0.95
N LEU A 52 -4.74 -23.48 -0.29
CA LEU A 52 -4.40 -22.19 -0.89
C LEU A 52 -5.61 -21.25 -0.96
N ARG A 53 -6.78 -21.76 -1.36
CA ARG A 53 -8.03 -20.98 -1.40
C ARG A 53 -8.44 -20.50 -0.01
N ASP A 54 -8.36 -21.38 0.99
CA ASP A 54 -8.70 -21.05 2.39
C ASP A 54 -7.73 -20.01 2.95
N LEU A 55 -6.44 -20.14 2.69
CA LEU A 55 -5.43 -19.15 3.08
C LEU A 55 -5.66 -17.80 2.40
N LYS A 56 -5.91 -17.78 1.08
CA LYS A 56 -6.24 -16.55 0.35
C LYS A 56 -7.47 -15.85 0.94
N SER A 57 -8.51 -16.60 1.26
CA SER A 57 -9.72 -16.07 1.91
C SER A 57 -9.42 -15.50 3.30
N LYS A 58 -8.63 -16.21 4.12
CA LYS A 58 -8.19 -15.72 5.44
C LYS A 58 -7.36 -14.44 5.33
N ILE A 59 -6.41 -14.38 4.41
CA ILE A 59 -5.59 -13.18 4.19
C ILE A 59 -6.48 -12.02 3.75
N SER A 60 -7.41 -12.22 2.79
CA SER A 60 -8.33 -11.16 2.36
C SER A 60 -9.20 -10.65 3.53
N SER A 61 -9.73 -11.56 4.36
CA SER A 61 -10.50 -11.18 5.56
C SER A 61 -9.65 -10.38 6.55
N GLN A 62 -8.42 -10.80 6.82
CA GLN A 62 -7.51 -10.08 7.71
C GLN A 62 -7.07 -8.73 7.13
N SER A 63 -6.82 -8.65 5.82
CA SER A 63 -6.53 -7.37 5.15
C SER A 63 -7.69 -6.38 5.30
N LYS A 64 -8.94 -6.83 5.19
CA LYS A 64 -10.12 -5.99 5.44
C LYS A 64 -10.21 -5.52 6.89
N LYS A 65 -9.98 -6.41 7.87
CA LYS A 65 -9.95 -6.05 9.29
C LYS A 65 -8.85 -5.05 9.60
N ASN A 66 -7.64 -5.28 9.08
CA ASN A 66 -6.50 -4.40 9.26
C ASN A 66 -6.79 -3.02 8.65
N PHE A 67 -7.41 -2.97 7.46
CA PHE A 67 -7.85 -1.72 6.85
C PHE A 67 -8.83 -0.92 7.72
N VAL A 68 -9.82 -1.58 8.34
CA VAL A 68 -10.76 -0.91 9.27
C VAL A 68 -10.01 -0.36 10.48
N LEU A 69 -9.13 -1.16 11.09
CA LEU A 69 -8.32 -0.72 12.22
C LEU A 69 -7.40 0.46 11.85
N GLU A 70 -6.73 0.42 10.70
CA GLU A 70 -5.92 1.54 10.22
C GLU A 70 -6.76 2.81 10.00
N LYS A 71 -7.98 2.68 9.49
CA LYS A 71 -8.90 3.81 9.34
C LYS A 71 -9.27 4.38 10.70
N ASP A 72 -9.54 3.53 11.68
CA ASP A 72 -9.89 3.96 13.04
C ASP A 72 -8.69 4.61 13.74
N VAL A 73 -7.47 4.11 13.54
CA VAL A 73 -6.23 4.74 14.00
C VAL A 73 -6.06 6.12 13.35
N ARG A 74 -6.20 6.25 12.03
CA ARG A 74 -6.11 7.56 11.34
C ARG A 74 -7.17 8.56 11.84
N TYR A 75 -8.36 8.07 12.17
CA TYR A 75 -9.42 8.89 12.77
C TYR A 75 -9.03 9.38 14.17
N LEU A 76 -8.51 8.48 15.02
CA LEU A 76 -8.02 8.84 16.34
C LEU A 76 -6.83 9.81 16.26
N ASP A 77 -5.88 9.59 15.36
CA ASP A 77 -4.73 10.49 15.15
C ASP A 77 -5.17 11.88 14.72
N SER A 78 -6.18 11.99 13.84
CA SER A 78 -6.74 13.29 13.43
C SER A 78 -7.41 14.01 14.60
N ARG A 79 -8.12 13.27 15.48
CA ARG A 79 -8.70 13.83 16.70
C ARG A 79 -7.64 14.24 17.71
N ILE A 80 -6.59 13.44 17.88
CA ILE A 80 -5.46 13.77 18.75
C ILE A 80 -4.76 15.03 18.23
N ALA A 81 -4.52 15.13 16.92
CA ALA A 81 -3.93 16.32 16.31
C ALA A 81 -4.79 17.57 16.56
N LEU A 82 -6.11 17.48 16.40
CA LEU A 82 -7.03 18.58 16.74
C LEU A 82 -7.01 18.92 18.23
N LEU A 83 -6.95 17.92 19.12
CA LEU A 83 -6.86 18.15 20.56
C LEU A 83 -5.52 18.80 20.96
N VAL A 84 -4.42 18.41 20.32
CA VAL A 84 -3.11 19.04 20.51
C VAL A 84 -3.13 20.48 20.00
N GLN A 85 -3.70 20.72 18.82
CA GLN A 85 -3.85 22.05 18.25
C GLN A 85 -4.74 22.95 19.12
N ASN A 86 -5.87 22.41 19.62
CA ASN A 86 -6.74 23.12 20.56
C ASN A 86 -6.07 23.36 21.90
N ARG A 87 -5.22 22.43 22.39
CA ARG A 87 -4.44 22.62 23.61
C ARG A 87 -3.36 23.68 23.44
N MET A 88 -2.64 23.68 22.32
CA MET A 88 -1.67 24.73 21.99
C MET A 88 -2.36 26.09 21.86
N ALA A 89 -3.54 26.13 21.23
CA ALA A 89 -4.36 27.34 21.14
C ALA A 89 -4.95 27.78 22.49
N LEU A 90 -5.26 26.86 23.41
CA LEU A 90 -5.70 27.15 24.79
C LEU A 90 -4.54 27.66 25.66
N GLU A 91 -3.33 27.14 25.48
CA GLU A 91 -2.12 27.61 26.16
C GLU A 91 -1.72 29.02 25.67
N GLU A 92 -2.06 29.42 24.44
CA GLU A 92 -1.94 30.80 23.93
C GLU A 92 -3.10 31.72 24.30
N ARG A 93 -4.21 31.19 24.83
CA ARG A 93 -5.48 31.93 25.02
C ARG A 93 -5.99 31.85 26.46
N ASN A 94 -5.16 32.29 27.40
CA ASN A 94 -5.60 32.72 28.73
C ASN A 94 -6.25 34.12 28.74
N GLU A 95 -6.63 34.63 27.57
CA GLU A 95 -7.49 35.81 27.44
C GLU A 95 -8.57 35.54 26.38
N VAL A 96 -9.83 35.71 26.79
CA VAL A 96 -11.06 35.71 25.99
C VAL A 96 -11.68 34.34 25.69
N ALA A 97 -12.42 33.88 26.70
CA ALA A 97 -13.59 33.02 26.57
C ALA A 97 -14.67 33.70 25.72
N ASP A 98 -15.04 33.08 24.60
CA ASP A 98 -16.43 32.82 24.19
C ASP A 98 -16.45 32.24 22.78
N HIS A 99 -17.42 31.37 22.55
CA HIS A 99 -17.78 30.66 21.30
C HIS A 99 -17.19 29.25 21.12
N LEU A 100 -17.89 28.29 21.73
CA LEU A 100 -17.96 26.90 21.29
C LEU A 100 -19.42 26.46 21.28
N ASP A 101 -20.15 26.81 20.22
CA ASP A 101 -21.39 26.14 19.85
C ASP A 101 -21.34 26.00 18.33
N GLU A 102 -20.89 24.83 17.87
CA GLU A 102 -21.16 24.18 16.58
C GLU A 102 -20.16 23.02 16.42
N SER A 103 -20.34 21.97 17.21
CA SER A 103 -19.88 20.65 16.80
C SER A 103 -21.00 19.98 16.04
N ASP A 104 -20.87 19.93 14.71
CA ASP A 104 -21.63 19.02 13.85
C ASP A 104 -21.54 17.60 14.44
N GLU A 105 -22.62 17.18 15.10
CA GLU A 105 -22.88 15.78 15.36
C GLU A 105 -22.98 15.09 14.00
N LEU A 106 -21.89 14.43 13.58
CA LEU A 106 -21.94 13.40 12.55
C LEU A 106 -22.90 12.33 13.05
N THR A 107 -24.15 12.46 12.61
CA THR A 107 -25.25 11.56 12.91
C THR A 107 -24.78 10.14 12.62
N GLU A 108 -24.81 9.25 13.62
CA GLU A 108 -24.72 7.82 13.39
C GLU A 108 -25.78 7.46 12.34
N GLY A 109 -25.37 7.31 11.09
CA GLY A 109 -26.29 7.07 9.99
C GLY A 109 -27.05 5.79 10.27
N ALA A 110 -28.37 5.89 10.44
CA ALA A 110 -29.24 4.73 10.58
C ALA A 110 -28.97 3.75 9.42
N PHE A 111 -28.73 2.48 9.76
CA PHE A 111 -28.44 1.46 8.76
C PHE A 111 -29.58 1.44 7.73
N PRO A 112 -29.29 1.41 6.41
CA PRO A 112 -30.33 1.53 5.41
C PRO A 112 -31.40 0.43 5.54
N ASN A 113 -32.67 0.81 5.40
CA ASN A 113 -33.77 -0.15 5.31
C ASN A 113 -33.53 -1.17 4.18
N ASP A 114 -34.15 -2.35 4.26
CA ASP A 114 -33.91 -3.49 3.35
C ASP A 114 -33.99 -3.11 1.85
N ASP A 115 -34.98 -2.29 1.46
CA ASP A 115 -35.11 -1.78 0.08
C ASP A 115 -33.94 -0.88 -0.35
N LYS A 116 -33.45 -0.02 0.54
CA LYS A 116 -32.26 0.82 0.28
C LYS A 116 -31.00 -0.03 0.18
N THR A 117 -30.87 -1.04 1.05
CA THR A 117 -29.74 -1.99 1.02
C THR A 117 -29.71 -2.75 -0.30
N GLN A 118 -30.85 -3.20 -0.81
CA GLN A 118 -30.93 -3.87 -2.10
C GLN A 118 -30.57 -2.94 -3.27
N LYS A 119 -31.07 -1.70 -3.26
CA LYS A 119 -30.73 -0.68 -4.27
C LYS A 119 -29.25 -0.32 -4.28
N TYR A 120 -28.65 -0.11 -3.11
CA TYR A 120 -27.21 0.11 -2.99
C TYR A 120 -26.40 -1.12 -3.38
N GLY A 121 -26.88 -2.33 -3.08
CA GLY A 121 -26.29 -3.58 -3.55
C GLY A 121 -26.23 -3.64 -5.08
N ASN A 122 -27.32 -3.28 -5.76
CA ASN A 122 -27.36 -3.21 -7.22
C ASN A 122 -26.40 -2.15 -7.78
N LEU A 123 -26.33 -0.98 -7.15
CA LEU A 123 -25.40 0.08 -7.53
C LEU A 123 -23.93 -0.37 -7.40
N LEU A 124 -23.57 -0.95 -6.25
CA LEU A 124 -22.21 -1.43 -6.01
C LEU A 124 -21.84 -2.58 -6.95
N PHE A 125 -22.79 -3.47 -7.26
CA PHE A 125 -22.60 -4.51 -8.26
C PHE A 125 -22.32 -3.94 -9.65
N LEU A 126 -23.04 -2.89 -10.05
CA LEU A 126 -22.80 -2.19 -11.31
C LEU A 126 -21.42 -1.51 -11.32
N LEU A 127 -21.07 -0.79 -10.25
CA LEU A 127 -19.76 -0.14 -10.10
C LEU A 127 -18.60 -1.13 -10.14
N GLN A 128 -18.79 -2.33 -9.57
CA GLN A 128 -17.80 -3.41 -9.61
C GLN A 128 -17.72 -4.06 -10.99
N SER A 129 -18.86 -4.29 -11.65
CA SER A 129 -18.91 -4.99 -12.94
C SER A 129 -18.49 -4.09 -14.12
N GLU A 130 -18.68 -2.78 -14.00
CA GLU A 130 -18.39 -1.79 -15.04
C GLU A 130 -17.34 -0.76 -14.54
N PRO A 131 -16.03 -1.09 -14.59
CA PRO A 131 -14.96 -0.27 -14.02
C PRO A 131 -14.84 1.14 -14.64
N LYS A 132 -15.46 1.37 -15.81
CA LYS A 132 -15.52 2.66 -16.49
C LYS A 132 -16.13 3.77 -15.62
N HIS A 133 -17.10 3.44 -14.77
CA HIS A 133 -17.77 4.43 -13.92
C HIS A 133 -16.81 4.94 -12.83
N ILE A 134 -16.12 4.02 -12.16
CA ILE A 134 -15.10 4.37 -11.16
C ILE A 134 -13.94 5.13 -11.82
N ALA A 135 -13.50 4.69 -13.01
CA ALA A 135 -12.46 5.40 -13.76
C ALA A 135 -12.88 6.84 -14.13
N HIS A 136 -14.17 7.09 -14.34
CA HIS A 136 -14.69 8.44 -14.54
C HIS A 136 -14.70 9.24 -13.24
N LEU A 137 -15.14 8.65 -12.13
CA LEU A 137 -15.11 9.31 -10.82
C LEU A 137 -13.70 9.73 -10.43
N CYS A 138 -12.69 8.86 -10.60
CA CYS A 138 -11.29 9.21 -10.32
C CYS A 138 -10.76 10.41 -11.11
N ARG A 139 -11.42 10.80 -12.21
CA ARG A 139 -11.06 11.98 -13.02
C ARG A 139 -11.78 13.25 -12.59
N LEU A 140 -12.91 13.12 -11.90
CA LEU A 140 -13.75 14.26 -11.48
C LEU A 140 -13.50 14.68 -10.04
N VAL A 141 -13.02 13.75 -9.20
CA VAL A 141 -12.82 13.98 -7.77
C VAL A 141 -11.60 14.87 -7.51
N THR A 142 -11.70 15.71 -6.50
CA THR A 142 -10.61 16.62 -6.10
C THR A 142 -9.43 15.84 -5.49
N LEU A 143 -8.25 16.48 -5.44
CA LEU A 143 -7.09 15.87 -4.78
C LEU A 143 -7.28 15.65 -3.26
N ALA A 144 -8.23 16.32 -2.63
CA ALA A 144 -8.53 16.13 -1.20
C ALA A 144 -9.34 14.85 -0.95
N GLU A 145 -10.25 14.51 -1.86
CA GLU A 145 -11.20 13.41 -1.72
C GLU A 145 -10.71 12.11 -2.37
N ILE A 146 -9.73 12.21 -3.27
CA ILE A 146 -9.29 11.07 -4.07
C ILE A 146 -8.76 9.92 -3.22
N ASP A 147 -8.04 10.22 -2.14
CA ASP A 147 -7.49 9.19 -1.28
C ASP A 147 -8.63 8.37 -0.65
N GLN A 148 -9.72 9.00 -0.20
CA GLN A 148 -10.88 8.29 0.34
C GLN A 148 -11.59 7.42 -0.72
N LEU A 149 -11.74 7.94 -1.94
CA LEU A 149 -12.29 7.17 -3.05
C LEU A 149 -11.42 5.95 -3.35
N LEU A 150 -10.10 6.13 -3.48
CA LEU A 150 -9.17 5.06 -3.81
C LEU A 150 -9.11 3.99 -2.73
N GLN A 151 -9.17 4.37 -1.46
CA GLN A 151 -9.26 3.41 -0.36
C GLN A 151 -10.51 2.55 -0.48
N THR A 152 -11.67 3.17 -0.74
CA THR A 152 -12.94 2.45 -0.95
C THR A 152 -12.86 1.51 -2.16
N VAL A 153 -12.29 1.97 -3.27
CA VAL A 153 -12.16 1.17 -4.49
C VAL A 153 -11.21 -0.01 -4.27
N MET A 154 -10.04 0.19 -3.67
CA MET A 154 -8.99 -0.83 -3.58
C MET A 154 -9.15 -1.82 -2.44
N PHE A 155 -9.80 -1.43 -1.35
CA PHE A 155 -9.96 -2.27 -0.14
C PHE A 155 -11.39 -2.73 0.10
N THR A 156 -12.39 -2.07 -0.47
CA THR A 156 -13.81 -2.44 -0.33
C THR A 156 -14.39 -3.04 -1.61
N ILE A 157 -14.37 -2.30 -2.73
CA ILE A 157 -15.00 -2.74 -4.00
C ILE A 157 -14.19 -3.87 -4.67
N TYR A 158 -12.85 -3.71 -4.73
CA TYR A 158 -11.89 -4.69 -5.25
C TYR A 158 -10.93 -5.18 -4.16
N GLY A 159 -11.46 -5.35 -2.95
CA GLY A 159 -10.68 -5.69 -1.76
C GLY A 159 -10.10 -7.10 -1.76
N ASN A 160 -10.60 -8.01 -2.59
CA ASN A 160 -10.09 -9.37 -2.69
C ASN A 160 -8.95 -9.45 -3.71
N GLN A 161 -7.76 -9.04 -3.29
CA GLN A 161 -6.53 -9.02 -4.08
C GLN A 161 -6.06 -10.39 -4.61
N TYR A 162 -6.67 -11.50 -4.18
CA TYR A 162 -6.35 -12.85 -4.66
C TYR A 162 -7.44 -13.44 -5.56
N GLU A 163 -8.57 -12.75 -5.71
CA GLU A 163 -9.62 -13.10 -6.66
C GLU A 163 -9.26 -12.51 -8.02
N SER A 164 -9.06 -13.40 -9.01
CA SER A 164 -8.57 -13.00 -10.33
C SER A 164 -9.55 -12.08 -11.05
N ARG A 165 -10.86 -12.25 -10.81
CA ARG A 165 -11.89 -11.38 -11.38
C ARG A 165 -11.79 -9.95 -10.84
N GLU A 166 -11.73 -9.78 -9.52
CA GLU A 166 -11.63 -8.44 -8.90
C GLU A 166 -10.33 -7.74 -9.30
N GLU A 167 -9.22 -8.48 -9.32
CA GLU A 167 -7.94 -7.94 -9.74
C GLU A 167 -7.95 -7.50 -11.21
N HIS A 168 -8.54 -8.30 -12.09
CA HIS A 168 -8.69 -7.94 -13.51
C HIS A 168 -9.52 -6.67 -13.70
N LEU A 169 -10.64 -6.53 -12.98
CA LEU A 169 -11.51 -5.35 -13.06
C LEU A 169 -10.80 -4.10 -12.52
N LEU A 170 -10.06 -4.22 -11.43
CA LEU A 170 -9.24 -3.14 -10.88
C LEU A 170 -8.16 -2.70 -11.88
N LEU A 171 -7.42 -3.64 -12.48
CA LEU A 171 -6.42 -3.31 -13.50
C LEU A 171 -7.06 -2.65 -14.74
N THR A 172 -8.24 -3.11 -15.16
CA THR A 172 -9.00 -2.49 -16.25
C THR A 172 -9.38 -1.05 -15.93
N MET A 173 -9.81 -0.78 -14.70
CA MET A 173 -10.06 0.58 -14.21
C MET A 173 -8.78 1.43 -14.30
N PHE A 174 -7.64 0.91 -13.83
CA PHE A 174 -6.33 1.56 -13.93
C PHE A 174 -5.96 1.94 -15.36
N GLN A 175 -6.12 1.02 -16.31
CA GLN A 175 -5.83 1.30 -17.72
C GLN A 175 -6.69 2.44 -18.26
N SER A 176 -7.97 2.51 -17.89
CA SER A 176 -8.84 3.61 -18.33
C SER A 176 -8.38 4.96 -17.79
N VAL A 177 -8.02 5.05 -16.50
CA VAL A 177 -7.53 6.30 -15.90
C VAL A 177 -6.14 6.67 -16.45
N LEU A 178 -5.24 5.70 -16.59
CA LEU A 178 -3.91 5.88 -17.19
C LEU A 178 -4.01 6.41 -18.62
N THR A 179 -4.84 5.79 -19.46
CA THR A 179 -5.01 6.21 -20.86
C THR A 179 -5.46 7.67 -20.93
N TYR A 180 -6.46 8.06 -20.14
CA TYR A 180 -6.93 9.43 -20.08
C TYR A 180 -5.83 10.40 -19.62
N GLN A 181 -5.11 10.08 -18.54
CA GLN A 181 -4.03 10.95 -18.08
C GLN A 181 -2.95 11.12 -19.14
N PHE A 182 -2.55 10.02 -19.79
CA PHE A 182 -1.58 10.06 -20.86
C PHE A 182 -2.04 10.96 -21.99
N ASP A 183 -3.28 10.82 -22.48
CA ASP A 183 -3.82 11.61 -23.58
C ASP A 183 -3.93 13.11 -23.22
N ASN A 184 -4.28 13.44 -21.96
CA ASN A 184 -4.49 14.80 -21.48
C ASN A 184 -3.25 15.51 -20.88
N THR A 185 -2.14 14.81 -20.68
CA THR A 185 -0.89 15.45 -20.19
C THR A 185 -0.16 16.13 -21.36
N PRO A 186 0.07 17.46 -21.33
CA PRO A 186 0.66 18.18 -22.46
C PRO A 186 2.16 17.96 -22.59
N ASP A 187 2.87 17.79 -21.47
CA ASP A 187 4.33 17.67 -21.45
C ASP A 187 4.78 16.35 -20.82
N TYR A 188 5.67 15.65 -21.52
CA TYR A 188 6.29 14.41 -21.06
C TYR A 188 7.02 14.59 -19.72
N SER A 189 7.67 15.74 -19.49
CA SER A 189 8.46 15.95 -18.27
C SER A 189 7.60 15.98 -16.99
N SER A 190 6.29 16.27 -17.13
CA SER A 190 5.32 16.32 -16.04
C SER A 190 4.60 14.99 -15.78
N LEU A 191 4.68 14.05 -16.73
CA LEU A 191 3.97 12.79 -16.72
C LEU A 191 4.37 11.94 -15.51
N LEU A 192 3.38 11.54 -14.70
CA LEU A 192 3.53 10.74 -13.48
C LEU A 192 4.42 11.35 -12.37
N ARG A 193 5.04 12.52 -12.59
CA ARG A 193 5.76 13.28 -11.56
C ARG A 193 4.83 14.14 -10.72
N ALA A 194 3.80 14.70 -11.35
CA ALA A 194 2.82 15.53 -10.68
C ALA A 194 1.94 14.72 -9.73
N ASN A 195 1.53 15.35 -8.62
CA ASN A 195 0.52 14.81 -7.72
C ASN A 195 -0.85 14.77 -8.44
N THR A 196 -1.18 13.61 -8.98
CA THR A 196 -2.34 13.39 -9.85
C THR A 196 -3.14 12.20 -9.36
N PRO A 197 -4.41 12.07 -9.79
CA PRO A 197 -5.20 10.87 -9.53
C PRO A 197 -4.47 9.56 -9.79
N VAL A 198 -3.76 9.47 -10.90
CA VAL A 198 -3.01 8.26 -11.26
C VAL A 198 -1.80 8.03 -10.36
N SER A 199 -1.05 9.07 -9.98
CA SER A 199 0.10 8.89 -9.08
C SER A 199 -0.34 8.42 -7.69
N ARG A 200 -1.48 8.94 -7.20
CA ARG A 200 -2.15 8.45 -5.97
C ARG A 200 -2.63 7.01 -6.13
N MET A 201 -3.26 6.68 -7.25
CA MET A 201 -3.67 5.32 -7.58
C MET A 201 -2.50 4.33 -7.53
N MET A 202 -1.40 4.63 -8.22
CA MET A 202 -0.21 3.75 -8.21
C MET A 202 0.32 3.54 -6.79
N THR A 203 0.46 4.62 -6.02
CA THR A 203 0.94 4.57 -4.63
C THR A 203 0.04 3.71 -3.74
N THR A 204 -1.27 3.85 -3.85
CA THR A 204 -2.23 3.07 -3.06
C THR A 204 -2.25 1.61 -3.49
N TYR A 205 -2.11 1.33 -4.78
CA TYR A 205 -2.06 -0.04 -5.31
C TYR A 205 -0.81 -0.80 -4.86
N THR A 206 0.37 -0.18 -4.94
CA THR A 206 1.63 -0.82 -4.49
C THR A 206 1.68 -1.05 -2.98
N ARG A 207 0.83 -0.35 -2.21
CA ARG A 207 0.64 -0.58 -0.76
C ARG A 207 -0.29 -1.76 -0.45
N ARG A 208 -0.90 -2.42 -1.44
CA ARG A 208 -1.67 -3.66 -1.21
C ARG A 208 -0.74 -4.82 -0.83
N GLY A 209 -1.33 -5.91 -0.32
CA GLY A 209 -0.60 -7.05 0.25
C GLY A 209 0.52 -7.61 -0.64
N PRO A 210 0.27 -7.89 -1.94
CA PRO A 210 1.31 -8.36 -2.84
C PRO A 210 2.50 -7.41 -3.00
N GLY A 211 2.25 -6.10 -3.06
CA GLY A 211 3.32 -5.10 -3.20
C GLY A 211 4.17 -4.99 -1.93
N GLN A 212 3.53 -4.98 -0.75
CA GLN A 212 4.25 -5.03 0.53
C GLN A 212 5.04 -6.33 0.70
N GLY A 213 4.44 -7.47 0.31
CA GLY A 213 5.08 -8.78 0.36
C GLY A 213 6.34 -8.83 -0.50
N TYR A 214 6.25 -8.34 -1.74
CA TYR A 214 7.39 -8.21 -2.64
C TYR A 214 8.54 -7.39 -2.04
N LEU A 215 8.25 -6.17 -1.55
CA LEU A 215 9.28 -5.31 -0.95
C LEU A 215 9.92 -5.96 0.27
N LYS A 216 9.12 -6.65 1.10
CA LYS A 216 9.63 -7.39 2.25
C LYS A 216 10.53 -8.53 1.81
N THR A 217 10.13 -9.34 0.84
CA THR A 217 10.95 -10.46 0.36
C THR A 217 12.26 -9.98 -0.24
N VAL A 218 12.23 -8.97 -1.11
CA VAL A 218 13.41 -8.53 -1.86
C VAL A 218 14.35 -7.65 -1.03
N LEU A 219 13.83 -6.74 -0.21
CA LEU A 219 14.66 -5.72 0.47
C LEU A 219 14.94 -6.03 1.95
N SER A 220 14.25 -6.98 2.58
CA SER A 220 14.39 -7.18 4.03
C SER A 220 15.80 -7.54 4.46
N GLU A 221 16.48 -8.42 3.73
CA GLU A 221 17.87 -8.81 4.03
C GLU A 221 18.79 -7.59 4.00
N GLN A 222 18.64 -6.73 2.99
CA GLN A 222 19.48 -5.55 2.82
C GLN A 222 19.22 -4.48 3.87
N ILE A 223 17.95 -4.24 4.18
CA ILE A 223 17.58 -3.31 5.26
C ILE A 223 18.11 -3.83 6.61
N ASN A 224 18.03 -5.14 6.86
CA ASN A 224 18.54 -5.75 8.07
C ASN A 224 20.07 -5.70 8.13
N TYR A 225 20.77 -5.87 7.01
CA TYR A 225 22.22 -5.71 6.93
C TYR A 225 22.63 -4.30 7.35
N VAL A 226 22.00 -3.26 6.78
CA VAL A 226 22.26 -1.86 7.16
C VAL A 226 21.95 -1.62 8.64
N THR A 227 20.80 -2.07 9.11
CA THR A 227 20.35 -1.80 10.48
C THR A 227 21.21 -2.51 11.53
N SER A 228 21.70 -3.72 11.24
CA SER A 228 22.45 -4.53 12.20
C SER A 228 23.97 -4.36 12.10
N LYS A 229 24.54 -4.27 10.89
CA LYS A 229 25.98 -4.25 10.66
C LYS A 229 26.55 -2.84 10.52
N LEU A 230 25.76 -1.87 10.08
CA LEU A 230 26.19 -0.47 9.89
C LEU A 230 25.71 0.45 11.03
N ARG A 231 25.31 -0.10 12.18
CA ARG A 231 24.78 0.70 13.30
C ARG A 231 25.75 1.78 13.80
N ASP A 232 27.04 1.49 13.79
CA ASP A 232 28.10 2.39 14.27
C ASP A 232 28.89 3.04 13.12
N VAL A 233 28.41 2.90 11.88
CA VAL A 233 29.11 3.44 10.69
C VAL A 233 28.48 4.78 10.31
N ASP A 234 29.24 5.85 10.47
CA ASP A 234 28.87 7.18 9.97
C ASP A 234 29.19 7.31 8.48
N LEU A 235 28.15 7.49 7.66
CA LEU A 235 28.20 7.70 6.22
C LEU A 235 27.94 9.15 5.80
N GLU A 236 28.02 10.12 6.74
CA GLU A 236 27.87 11.54 6.42
C GLU A 236 28.97 12.00 5.45
N ILE A 237 28.56 12.67 4.38
CA ILE A 237 29.45 13.17 3.32
C ILE A 237 29.49 14.69 3.26
N ASN A 238 28.69 15.39 4.07
CA ASN A 238 28.72 16.84 4.17
C ASN A 238 30.06 17.30 4.77
N PRO A 239 30.89 18.06 4.03
CA PRO A 239 32.22 18.47 4.48
C PRO A 239 32.25 19.21 5.82
N LEU A 240 31.25 20.07 6.08
CA LEU A 240 31.17 20.83 7.33
C LEU A 240 30.99 19.90 8.54
N LYS A 241 30.01 19.00 8.47
CA LYS A 241 29.73 18.06 9.56
C LYS A 241 30.87 17.07 9.79
N VAL A 242 31.52 16.62 8.71
CA VAL A 242 32.68 15.74 8.80
C VAL A 242 33.84 16.47 9.48
N TYR A 243 34.08 17.73 9.14
CA TYR A 243 35.10 18.55 9.77
C TYR A 243 34.81 18.76 11.27
N GLU A 244 33.58 19.13 11.63
CA GLU A 244 33.16 19.30 13.02
C GLU A 244 33.33 18.02 13.85
N THR A 245 32.95 16.88 13.29
CA THR A 245 33.09 15.57 13.94
C THR A 245 34.57 15.21 14.12
N MET A 246 35.38 15.40 13.07
CA MET A 246 36.83 15.17 13.11
C MET A 246 37.53 16.04 14.16
N MET A 247 37.13 17.32 14.29
CA MET A 247 37.70 18.22 15.29
C MET A 247 37.24 17.90 16.70
N SER A 248 35.96 17.54 16.88
CA SER A 248 35.41 17.08 18.15
C SER A 248 36.10 15.81 18.67
N GLU A 249 36.33 14.83 17.79
CA GLU A 249 37.10 13.63 18.11
C GLU A 249 38.53 13.96 18.53
N ARG A 250 39.22 14.86 17.81
CA ARG A 250 40.58 15.28 18.15
C ARG A 250 40.66 16.04 19.48
N ALA A 251 39.69 16.89 19.76
CA ALA A 251 39.61 17.63 21.02
C ALA A 251 39.41 16.67 22.19
N SER A 252 38.54 15.66 22.02
CA SER A 252 38.31 14.61 23.03
C SER A 252 39.58 13.80 23.34
N ILE A 253 40.35 13.42 22.32
CA ILE A 253 41.60 12.66 22.47
C ILE A 253 42.70 13.50 23.14
N ARG A 254 42.75 14.80 22.85
CA ARG A 254 43.76 15.73 23.40
C ARG A 254 43.38 16.30 24.78
N GLY A 255 42.18 16.03 25.29
CA GLY A 255 41.67 16.63 26.53
C GLY A 255 41.53 18.15 26.47
N SER A 256 41.41 18.72 25.26
CA SER A 256 41.30 20.16 25.05
C SER A 256 39.82 20.55 24.89
N THR A 257 39.41 21.67 25.49
CA THR A 257 38.02 22.15 25.48
C THR A 257 37.65 22.92 24.20
N SER A 258 38.61 23.23 23.33
CA SER A 258 38.37 23.96 22.09
C SER A 258 38.28 22.98 20.91
N SER A 259 37.05 22.68 20.48
CA SER A 259 36.78 21.79 19.35
C SER A 259 36.72 22.52 18.01
N LEU A 260 36.58 23.84 17.96
CA LEU A 260 36.43 24.60 16.71
C LEU A 260 37.15 25.96 16.79
N PRO A 261 37.67 26.48 15.66
CA PRO A 261 38.19 27.84 15.57
C PRO A 261 37.11 28.86 15.98
N PRO A 262 37.47 29.98 16.63
CA PRO A 262 36.51 31.05 16.92
C PRO A 262 35.97 31.62 15.60
N GLY A 263 34.69 31.40 15.31
CA GLY A 263 34.02 31.88 14.09
C GLY A 263 33.50 30.79 13.13
N GLY A 264 33.80 29.52 13.38
CA GLY A 264 33.44 28.43 12.45
C GLY A 264 34.28 28.48 11.16
N ILE A 265 34.06 27.51 10.27
CA ILE A 265 34.70 27.49 8.94
C ILE A 265 33.64 27.45 7.85
N THR A 266 33.99 27.90 6.65
CA THR A 266 33.11 27.81 5.48
C THR A 266 33.10 26.38 4.91
N ALA A 267 32.06 26.06 4.12
CA ALA A 267 31.94 24.75 3.48
C ALA A 267 33.09 24.49 2.49
N GLU A 268 33.59 25.54 1.83
CA GLU A 268 34.69 25.48 0.88
C GLU A 268 36.02 25.17 1.59
N GLU A 269 36.29 25.81 2.73
CA GLU A 269 37.45 25.53 3.57
C GLU A 269 37.42 24.11 4.16
N ALA A 270 36.23 23.66 4.59
CA ALA A 270 36.03 22.29 5.08
C ALA A 270 36.29 21.26 3.97
N ALA A 271 35.80 21.53 2.77
CA ALA A 271 35.98 20.68 1.60
C ALA A 271 37.43 20.70 1.07
N ALA A 272 38.18 21.77 1.26
CA ALA A 272 39.59 21.87 0.89
C ALA A 272 40.53 21.11 1.84
N ASN A 273 40.06 20.74 3.04
CA ASN A 273 40.88 20.02 4.01
C ASN A 273 41.19 18.59 3.54
N PRO A 274 42.48 18.21 3.36
CA PRO A 274 42.86 16.90 2.82
C PRO A 274 42.39 15.71 3.67
N GLN A 275 42.26 15.89 4.98
CA GLN A 275 41.81 14.83 5.90
C GLN A 275 40.30 14.63 5.82
N VAL A 276 39.53 15.72 5.68
CA VAL A 276 38.09 15.66 5.41
C VAL A 276 37.85 14.98 4.06
N GLN A 277 38.59 15.36 3.02
CA GLN A 277 38.50 14.71 1.70
C GLN A 277 38.80 13.21 1.76
N ALA A 278 39.82 12.79 2.52
CA ALA A 278 40.15 11.37 2.69
C ALA A 278 39.02 10.59 3.40
N ILE A 279 38.42 11.17 4.44
CA ILE A 279 37.28 10.58 5.16
C ILE A 279 36.06 10.47 4.24
N ILE A 280 35.71 11.55 3.53
CA ILE A 280 34.58 11.58 2.59
C ILE A 280 34.81 10.56 1.47
N SER A 281 35.99 10.51 0.88
CA SER A 281 36.30 9.57 -0.22
C SER A 281 36.07 8.13 0.19
N ARG A 282 36.49 7.76 1.41
CA ARG A 282 36.22 6.43 1.98
C ARG A 282 34.72 6.17 2.16
N ARG A 283 33.98 7.13 2.74
CA ARG A 283 32.52 7.02 2.97
C ARG A 283 31.73 6.96 1.67
N VAL A 284 32.11 7.75 0.66
CA VAL A 284 31.54 7.70 -0.69
C VAL A 284 31.76 6.33 -1.32
N GLY A 285 32.95 5.74 -1.18
CA GLY A 285 33.21 4.36 -1.62
C GLY A 285 32.27 3.36 -0.96
N GLN A 286 32.04 3.47 0.34
CA GLN A 286 31.09 2.62 1.08
C GLN A 286 29.64 2.85 0.62
N LEU A 287 29.22 4.10 0.40
CA LEU A 287 27.88 4.44 -0.10
C LEU A 287 27.63 3.89 -1.50
N ILE A 288 28.62 3.98 -2.40
CA ILE A 288 28.53 3.42 -3.75
C ILE A 288 28.39 1.90 -3.67
N GLN A 289 29.20 1.24 -2.85
CA GLN A 289 29.10 -0.21 -2.65
C GLN A 289 27.72 -0.60 -2.12
N LEU A 290 27.20 0.13 -1.13
CA LEU A 290 25.88 -0.13 -0.58
C LEU A 290 24.77 0.10 -1.62
N ALA A 291 24.83 1.21 -2.37
CA ALA A 291 23.87 1.54 -3.41
C ALA A 291 23.84 0.47 -4.53
N ASN A 292 25.01 0.02 -4.98
CA ASN A 292 25.12 -1.06 -5.96
C ASN A 292 24.50 -2.35 -5.41
N TYR A 293 24.77 -2.70 -4.16
CA TYR A 293 24.20 -3.90 -3.56
C TYR A 293 22.67 -3.88 -3.49
N PHE A 294 22.08 -2.73 -3.15
CA PHE A 294 20.62 -2.53 -3.23
C PHE A 294 20.12 -2.64 -4.68
N LEU A 295 20.82 -2.02 -5.64
CA LEU A 295 20.44 -2.04 -7.04
C LEU A 295 20.47 -3.47 -7.60
N ASP A 296 21.55 -4.20 -7.37
CA ASP A 296 21.72 -5.59 -7.80
C ASP A 296 20.61 -6.46 -7.20
N THR A 297 20.31 -6.31 -5.91
CA THR A 297 19.21 -7.04 -5.26
C THR A 297 17.85 -6.74 -5.91
N ILE A 298 17.59 -5.49 -6.30
CA ILE A 298 16.34 -5.11 -6.98
C ILE A 298 16.26 -5.70 -8.39
N VAL A 299 17.39 -5.70 -9.11
CA VAL A 299 17.49 -6.25 -10.47
C VAL A 299 17.35 -7.78 -10.44
N ASP A 300 18.01 -8.45 -9.52
CA ASP A 300 17.92 -9.91 -9.35
C ASP A 300 16.52 -10.32 -8.85
N GLY A 301 15.89 -9.48 -8.02
CA GLY A 301 14.53 -9.66 -7.51
C GLY A 301 13.42 -9.40 -8.53
N MET A 302 13.74 -9.10 -9.80
CA MET A 302 12.74 -8.78 -10.83
C MET A 302 11.67 -9.87 -10.96
N ASP A 303 12.02 -11.15 -10.84
CA ASP A 303 11.10 -12.29 -10.98
C ASP A 303 10.09 -12.44 -9.83
N GLU A 304 10.33 -11.81 -8.69
CA GLU A 304 9.40 -11.75 -7.57
C GLU A 304 8.35 -10.64 -7.72
N THR A 305 8.49 -9.75 -8.72
CA THR A 305 7.57 -8.63 -8.91
C THR A 305 6.14 -9.12 -9.18
N PRO A 306 5.13 -8.67 -8.39
CA PRO A 306 3.74 -9.08 -8.57
C PRO A 306 3.20 -8.76 -9.97
N TYR A 307 2.37 -9.66 -10.50
CA TYR A 307 1.81 -9.56 -11.86
C TYR A 307 1.16 -8.20 -12.15
N GLY A 308 0.31 -7.69 -11.25
CA GLY A 308 -0.40 -6.45 -11.50
C GLY A 308 0.51 -5.22 -11.54
N ILE A 309 1.61 -5.21 -10.77
CA ILE A 309 2.65 -4.16 -10.88
C ILE A 309 3.33 -4.25 -12.25
N ARG A 310 3.76 -5.44 -12.68
CA ARG A 310 4.35 -5.62 -14.03
C ARG A 310 3.40 -5.20 -15.14
N TRP A 311 2.12 -5.52 -14.98
CA TRP A 311 1.10 -5.18 -15.94
C TRP A 311 0.93 -3.66 -16.03
N ILE A 312 0.87 -2.94 -14.90
CA ILE A 312 0.82 -1.48 -14.86
C ILE A 312 2.06 -0.89 -15.55
N CYS A 313 3.26 -1.37 -15.24
CA CYS A 313 4.50 -0.94 -15.90
C CYS A 313 4.45 -1.18 -17.43
N LYS A 314 3.92 -2.33 -17.87
CA LYS A 314 3.70 -2.64 -19.29
C LYS A 314 2.74 -1.65 -19.94
N GLN A 315 1.64 -1.29 -19.27
CA GLN A 315 0.69 -0.30 -19.79
C GLN A 315 1.33 1.08 -19.92
N ILE A 316 2.05 1.53 -18.88
CA ILE A 316 2.80 2.79 -18.91
C ILE A 316 3.76 2.81 -20.10
N ARG A 317 4.58 1.76 -20.28
CA ARG A 317 5.49 1.65 -21.44
C ARG A 317 4.75 1.74 -22.77
N SER A 318 3.63 1.04 -22.91
CA SER A 318 2.84 1.02 -24.15
C SER A 318 2.24 2.39 -24.47
N LEU A 319 1.69 3.07 -23.47
CA LEU A 319 1.10 4.40 -23.62
C LEU A 319 2.18 5.45 -23.91
N SER A 320 3.32 5.40 -23.22
CA SER A 320 4.47 6.27 -23.49
C SER A 320 4.93 6.13 -24.93
N ARG A 321 5.18 4.91 -25.42
CA ARG A 321 5.62 4.68 -26.82
C ARG A 321 4.60 5.14 -27.86
N ARG A 322 3.31 5.09 -27.54
CA ARG A 322 2.25 5.52 -28.45
C ARG A 322 2.19 7.04 -28.57
N LYS A 323 2.35 7.75 -27.45
CA LYS A 323 2.23 9.21 -27.40
C LYS A 323 3.55 9.93 -27.69
N TYR A 324 4.67 9.32 -27.31
CA TYR A 324 6.03 9.85 -27.42
C TYR A 324 6.94 8.74 -28.02
N PRO A 325 6.90 8.53 -29.35
CA PRO A 325 7.60 7.43 -30.03
C PRO A 325 9.12 7.51 -29.97
#